data_AF-A0A6N6Q3Q0-F1
#
_entry.id   AF-A0A6N6Q3Q0-F1
#
_cell.length_a   1.000
_cell.length_b   1.000
_cell.length_c   1.000
_cell.angle_alpha   90.00
_cell.angle_beta   90.00
_cell.angle_gamma   90.00
#
_symmetry.space_group_name_H-M   'P 1'
#
loop_
_entity.id
_entity.type
_entity.pdbx_description
1 polymer ?
#
loop_
_entity_poly.entity_id
_entity_poly.type
_entity_poly.pdbx_seq_one_letter_code
_entity_poly.pdbx_strand_id
1 'polypeptide(L)'
;MTRWPGVMPWNFSAAYGLAFCAGLYFSGPARWILPLLTLGLTDVFLNLHYGESVINVYSLVSLTTFSAIIWLGTKFSPRWPWIILALGGVAGAFVFYIVTNTISWLADPAYAKTFAGWLQAITFGRPGFPATWEFFRNTLMSGGLFTALFSAVMKLSEPVESKETESEDSEEEVPNGKPTSEPAK
;
A
#
# COMPACT_ATOMS: atom_id res chain seq x y z
N MET A 1 1.40 14.22 1.32
CA MET A 1 0.52 14.77 2.37
C MET A 1 0.03 13.62 3.23
N THR A 2 -0.11 13.81 4.54
CA THR A 2 -1.14 13.03 5.25
C THR A 2 -2.46 13.39 4.62
N ARG A 3 -3.29 12.41 4.26
CA ARG A 3 -4.54 12.68 3.53
C ARG A 3 -5.47 13.60 4.33
N TRP A 4 -5.32 13.65 5.65
CA TRP A 4 -5.93 14.64 6.53
C TRP A 4 -4.85 15.54 7.17
N PRO A 5 -4.92 16.88 6.99
CA PRO A 5 -3.98 17.80 7.63
C PRO A 5 -4.11 17.77 9.16
N GLY A 6 -2.97 17.76 9.87
CA GLY A 6 -2.94 17.89 11.34
C GLY A 6 -3.12 16.60 12.14
N VAL A 7 -3.44 15.47 11.50
CA VAL A 7 -3.58 14.16 12.21
C VAL A 7 -2.25 13.43 12.36
N MET A 8 -1.37 13.53 11.36
CA MET A 8 -0.08 12.85 11.33
C MET A 8 1.00 13.80 10.78
N PRO A 9 2.30 13.50 11.01
CA PRO A 9 3.38 14.26 10.41
C PRO A 9 3.30 14.26 8.88
N TRP A 10 3.85 15.29 8.24
CA TRP A 10 3.83 15.41 6.79
C TRP A 10 4.44 14.19 6.10
N ASN A 11 3.72 13.63 5.12
CA ASN A 11 4.11 12.42 4.37
C ASN A 11 4.27 11.14 5.23
N PHE A 12 3.71 11.12 6.43
CA PHE A 12 3.55 9.90 7.21
C PHE A 12 2.18 9.29 6.92
N SER A 13 2.09 8.16 6.21
CA SER A 13 0.79 7.63 5.77
C SER A 13 0.77 6.11 5.63
N ALA A 14 -0.36 5.50 5.98
CA ALA A 14 -0.62 4.08 5.74
C ALA A 14 -0.79 3.74 4.25
N ALA A 15 -1.06 4.74 3.40
CA ALA A 15 -1.34 4.53 1.98
C ALA A 15 -0.20 3.81 1.24
N TYR A 16 1.05 4.09 1.60
CA TYR A 16 2.22 3.45 0.97
C TYR A 16 2.28 1.97 1.32
N GLY A 17 2.15 1.65 2.60
CA GLY A 17 2.14 0.26 3.07
C GLY A 17 0.95 -0.51 2.53
N LEU A 18 -0.23 0.11 2.47
CA LEU A 18 -1.46 -0.48 1.94
C LEU A 18 -1.33 -0.79 0.45
N ALA A 19 -0.81 0.14 -0.34
CA ALA A 19 -0.59 -0.07 -1.78
C ALA A 19 0.39 -1.22 -2.03
N PHE A 20 1.49 -1.29 -1.26
CA PHE A 20 2.45 -2.39 -1.35
C PHE A 20 1.79 -3.73 -0.97
N CYS A 21 1.08 -3.76 0.16
CA CYS A 21 0.39 -4.96 0.65
C CYS A 21 -0.74 -5.41 -0.30
N ALA A 22 -1.43 -4.49 -0.97
CA ALA A 22 -2.43 -4.83 -1.97
C ALA A 22 -1.81 -5.61 -3.14
N GLY A 23 -0.62 -5.20 -3.61
CA GLY A 23 0.13 -5.94 -4.62
C GLY A 23 0.64 -7.30 -4.14
N LEU A 24 0.98 -7.40 -2.86
CA LEU A 24 1.51 -8.60 -2.21
C LEU A 24 0.44 -9.68 -1.98
N TYR A 25 -0.71 -9.30 -1.42
CA TYR A 25 -1.72 -10.24 -0.92
C TYR A 25 -2.89 -10.48 -1.89
N PHE A 26 -3.28 -9.49 -2.71
CA PHE A 26 -4.43 -9.66 -3.61
C PHE A 26 -4.06 -10.23 -4.98
N SER A 27 -4.96 -11.05 -5.54
CA SER A 27 -4.85 -11.62 -6.88
C SER A 27 -5.75 -10.90 -7.90
N GLY A 28 -5.42 -11.02 -9.19
CA GLY A 28 -6.25 -10.50 -10.28
C GLY A 28 -6.43 -8.97 -10.28
N PRO A 29 -7.55 -8.45 -10.83
CA PRO A 29 -7.82 -7.01 -10.90
C PRO A 29 -7.98 -6.32 -9.54
N ALA A 30 -8.37 -7.07 -8.49
CA ALA A 30 -8.65 -6.53 -7.16
C ALA A 30 -7.43 -5.81 -6.55
N ARG A 31 -6.20 -6.29 -6.80
CA ARG A 31 -4.97 -5.65 -6.31
C ARG A 31 -4.77 -4.22 -6.80
N TRP A 32 -5.38 -3.87 -7.93
CA TRP A 32 -5.28 -2.55 -8.54
C TRP A 32 -6.52 -1.72 -8.21
N ILE A 33 -7.70 -2.29 -8.43
CA ILE A 33 -8.97 -1.58 -8.29
C ILE A 33 -9.15 -1.12 -6.85
N LEU A 34 -8.99 -2.00 -5.85
CA LEU A 34 -9.23 -1.63 -4.45
C LEU A 34 -8.38 -0.44 -3.98
N PRO A 35 -7.04 -0.48 -4.05
CA PRO A 35 -6.24 0.65 -3.59
C PRO A 35 -6.42 1.88 -4.48
N LEU A 36 -6.39 1.74 -5.81
CA LEU A 36 -6.43 2.92 -6.70
C LEU A 36 -7.79 3.62 -6.68
N LEU A 37 -8.90 2.86 -6.62
CA LEU A 37 -10.22 3.45 -6.50
C LEU A 37 -10.39 4.16 -5.15
N THR A 38 -9.99 3.52 -4.06
CA THR A 38 -10.08 4.12 -2.72
C THR A 38 -9.26 5.41 -2.63
N LEU A 39 -8.03 5.38 -3.12
CA LEU A 39 -7.14 6.54 -3.13
C LEU A 39 -7.65 7.64 -4.06
N GLY A 40 -8.12 7.27 -5.26
CA GLY A 40 -8.68 8.20 -6.24
C GLY A 40 -9.96 8.88 -5.75
N LEU A 41 -10.90 8.14 -5.20
CA LEU A 41 -12.13 8.70 -4.62
C LEU A 41 -11.83 9.64 -3.45
N THR A 42 -10.88 9.26 -2.60
CA THR A 42 -10.44 10.12 -1.50
C THR A 42 -9.79 11.40 -2.02
N ASP A 43 -8.96 11.33 -3.08
CA ASP A 43 -8.35 12.52 -3.71
C ASP A 43 -9.43 13.42 -4.35
N VAL A 44 -10.43 12.86 -5.03
CA VAL A 44 -11.56 13.61 -5.57
C VAL A 44 -12.32 14.34 -4.47
N PHE A 45 -12.64 13.65 -3.37
CA PHE A 45 -13.35 14.24 -2.25
C PHE A 45 -12.55 15.39 -1.61
N LEU A 46 -11.25 15.18 -1.38
CA LEU A 46 -10.38 16.21 -0.81
C LEU A 46 -10.25 17.41 -1.76
N ASN A 47 -10.03 17.18 -3.05
CA ASN A 47 -9.93 18.27 -4.03
C ASN A 47 -11.21 19.11 -4.05
N LEU A 48 -12.39 18.48 -4.04
CA LEU A 48 -13.67 19.18 -3.94
C LEU A 48 -13.81 19.96 -2.63
N HIS A 49 -13.41 19.37 -1.49
CA HIS A 49 -13.47 20.02 -0.19
C HIS A 49 -12.55 21.26 -0.10
N TYR A 50 -11.37 21.21 -0.73
CA TYR A 50 -10.42 22.32 -0.76
C TYR A 50 -10.63 23.30 -1.94
N GLY A 51 -11.63 23.07 -2.80
CA GLY A 51 -11.92 23.92 -3.95
C GLY A 51 -10.91 23.79 -5.10
N GLU A 52 -10.14 22.72 -5.14
CA GLU A 52 -9.17 22.39 -6.19
C GLU A 52 -9.84 21.63 -7.35
N SER A 53 -9.19 21.61 -8.52
CA SER A 53 -9.65 20.79 -9.65
C SER A 53 -9.71 19.31 -9.26
N VAL A 54 -10.82 18.66 -9.59
CA VAL A 54 -11.08 17.22 -9.31
C VAL A 54 -9.91 16.36 -9.79
N ILE A 55 -9.42 16.64 -11.00
CA ILE A 55 -8.23 16.02 -11.57
C ILE A 55 -7.19 17.12 -11.76
N ASN A 56 -6.02 16.93 -11.15
CA ASN A 56 -4.86 17.78 -11.33
C ASN A 56 -3.61 16.91 -11.56
N VAL A 57 -2.49 17.57 -11.86
CA VAL A 57 -1.21 16.87 -12.11
C VAL A 57 -0.80 16.03 -10.89
N TYR A 58 -1.04 16.50 -9.67
CA TYR A 58 -0.72 15.75 -8.45
C TYR A 58 -1.55 14.48 -8.29
N SER A 59 -2.84 14.49 -8.68
CA SER A 59 -3.68 13.29 -8.71
C SER A 59 -3.12 12.23 -9.66
N LEU A 60 -2.63 12.64 -10.84
CA LEU A 60 -2.00 11.72 -11.81
C LEU A 60 -0.67 11.16 -11.28
N VAL A 61 0.15 12.01 -10.65
CA VAL A 61 1.40 11.60 -10.00
C VAL A 61 1.13 10.61 -8.86
N SER A 62 0.11 10.88 -8.05
CA SER A 62 -0.33 10.01 -6.96
C SER A 62 -0.68 8.61 -7.52
N LEU A 63 -1.57 8.55 -8.50
CA LEU A 63 -2.03 7.28 -9.11
C LEU A 63 -0.89 6.49 -9.76
N THR A 64 -0.02 7.15 -10.53
CA THR A 64 1.13 6.50 -11.17
C THR A 64 2.10 5.95 -10.14
N THR A 65 2.34 6.71 -9.07
CA THR A 65 3.25 6.28 -8.00
C THR A 65 2.68 5.11 -7.20
N PHE A 66 1.40 5.16 -6.81
CA PHE A 66 0.75 4.05 -6.12
C PHE A 66 0.68 2.80 -7.00
N SER A 67 0.48 2.97 -8.31
CA SER A 67 0.54 1.87 -9.28
C SER A 67 1.92 1.21 -9.30
N ALA A 68 3.01 2.00 -9.26
CA ALA A 68 4.37 1.46 -9.18
C ALA A 68 4.64 0.72 -7.86
N ILE A 69 4.11 1.21 -6.74
CA ILE A 69 4.23 0.55 -5.43
C ILE A 69 3.44 -0.77 -5.41
N ILE A 70 2.22 -0.81 -5.95
CA ILE A 70 1.42 -2.04 -6.09
C ILE A 70 2.19 -3.04 -6.93
N TRP A 71 2.71 -2.62 -8.09
CA TRP A 71 3.54 -3.46 -8.94
C TRP A 71 4.74 -4.04 -8.20
N LEU A 72 5.45 -3.22 -7.43
CA LEU A 72 6.57 -3.67 -6.60
C LEU A 72 6.13 -4.75 -5.61
N GLY A 73 4.99 -4.58 -4.95
CA GLY A 73 4.41 -5.58 -4.04
C GLY A 73 4.19 -6.94 -4.69
N THR A 74 3.81 -6.97 -5.98
CA THR A 74 3.62 -8.24 -6.71
C THR A 74 4.88 -9.07 -6.89
N LYS A 75 6.06 -8.50 -6.62
CA LYS A 75 7.36 -9.20 -6.71
C LYS A 75 7.74 -9.92 -5.42
N PHE A 76 6.99 -9.71 -4.35
CA PHE A 76 7.23 -10.31 -3.04
C PHE A 76 6.28 -11.49 -2.81
N SER A 77 6.65 -12.39 -1.89
CA SER A 77 5.82 -13.53 -1.50
C SER A 77 5.27 -13.35 -0.09
N PRO A 78 3.95 -13.57 0.13
CA PRO A 78 3.36 -13.53 1.48
C PRO A 78 4.03 -14.46 2.51
N ARG A 79 4.65 -15.55 2.02
CA ARG A 79 5.36 -16.54 2.86
C ARG A 79 6.68 -16.03 3.43
N TRP A 80 7.22 -14.93 2.91
CA TRP A 80 8.47 -14.37 3.40
C TRP A 80 8.34 -13.84 4.83
N PRO A 81 9.46 -13.78 5.58
CA PRO A 81 9.44 -13.27 6.95
C PRO A 81 9.03 -11.80 6.97
N TRP A 82 8.33 -11.39 8.03
CA TRP A 82 7.74 -10.06 8.17
C TRP A 82 8.75 -8.91 8.00
N ILE A 83 10.02 -9.13 8.37
CA ILE A 83 11.11 -8.15 8.19
C ILE A 83 11.35 -7.86 6.70
N ILE A 84 11.35 -8.89 5.85
CA ILE A 84 11.55 -8.73 4.40
C ILE A 84 10.36 -8.00 3.80
N LEU A 85 9.15 -8.25 4.30
CA LEU A 85 7.95 -7.52 3.88
C LEU A 85 8.02 -6.05 4.29
N ALA A 86 8.44 -5.75 5.53
CA ALA A 86 8.65 -4.38 6.00
C ALA A 86 9.70 -3.63 5.15
N LEU A 87 10.80 -4.30 4.78
CA LEU A 87 11.80 -3.75 3.84
C LEU A 87 11.21 -3.52 2.44
N GLY A 88 10.26 -4.33 2.00
CA GLY A 88 9.48 -4.09 0.79
C GLY A 88 8.66 -2.80 0.86
N GLY A 89 8.01 -2.53 2.00
CA GLY A 89 7.34 -1.25 2.27
C GLY A 89 8.30 -0.06 2.23
N VAL A 90 9.50 -0.22 2.79
CA VAL A 90 10.59 0.78 2.70
C VAL A 90 11.00 1.00 1.24
N ALA A 91 11.18 -0.06 0.45
CA ALA A 91 11.48 0.06 -0.98
C ALA A 91 10.37 0.81 -1.74
N GLY A 92 9.09 0.61 -1.38
CA GLY A 92 7.98 1.39 -1.89
C GLY A 92 8.11 2.89 -1.60
N ALA A 93 8.61 3.28 -0.43
CA ALA A 93 8.89 4.67 -0.09
C ALA A 93 10.02 5.27 -0.95
N PHE A 94 11.07 4.50 -1.27
CA PHE A 94 12.11 4.93 -2.21
C PHE A 94 11.54 5.14 -3.62
N VAL A 95 10.73 4.21 -4.13
CA VAL A 95 10.05 4.37 -5.42
C VAL A 95 9.20 5.63 -5.42
N PHE A 96 8.40 5.84 -4.38
CA PHE A 96 7.59 7.05 -4.24
C PHE A 96 8.45 8.31 -4.29
N TYR A 97 9.51 8.35 -3.50
CA TYR A 97 10.36 9.53 -3.39
C TYR A 97 11.03 9.87 -4.72
N ILE A 98 11.62 8.88 -5.40
CA ILE A 98 12.31 9.11 -6.67
C ILE A 98 11.32 9.55 -7.74
N VAL A 99 10.17 8.86 -7.88
CA VAL A 99 9.18 9.17 -8.91
C VAL A 99 8.61 10.58 -8.71
N THR A 100 8.16 10.89 -7.48
CA THR A 100 7.52 12.18 -7.20
C THR A 100 8.48 13.35 -7.37
N ASN A 101 9.72 13.25 -6.87
CA ASN A 101 10.71 14.32 -7.06
C ASN A 101 11.20 14.43 -8.50
N THR A 102 11.28 13.31 -9.24
CA THR A 102 11.59 13.36 -10.67
C THR A 102 10.49 14.07 -11.45
N ILE A 103 9.22 13.83 -11.10
CA ILE A 103 8.11 14.53 -11.76
C ILE A 103 8.08 16.01 -11.34
N SER A 104 8.35 16.35 -10.08
CA SER A 104 8.54 17.75 -9.68
C SER A 104 9.67 18.41 -10.47
N TRP A 105 10.81 17.73 -10.64
CA TRP A 105 11.91 18.21 -11.46
C TRP A 105 11.51 18.42 -12.92
N LEU A 106 10.66 17.58 -13.50
CA LEU A 106 10.18 17.73 -14.88
C LEU A 106 9.13 18.84 -15.01
N ALA A 107 8.17 18.91 -14.08
CA ALA A 107 7.00 19.77 -14.18
C ALA A 107 7.22 21.18 -13.63
N ASP A 108 7.98 21.35 -12.55
CA ASP A 108 8.16 22.66 -11.92
C ASP A 108 9.28 23.44 -12.65
N PRO A 109 8.97 24.60 -13.25
CA PRO A 109 9.95 25.43 -13.94
C PRO A 109 11.02 26.02 -13.00
N ALA A 110 10.82 25.98 -11.68
CA ALA A 110 11.81 26.41 -10.70
C ALA A 110 13.06 25.54 -10.67
N TYR A 111 13.00 24.30 -11.17
CA TYR A 111 14.17 23.45 -11.30
C TYR A 111 14.82 23.57 -12.67
N ALA A 112 16.15 23.76 -12.68
CA ALA A 112 16.94 23.63 -13.90
C ALA A 112 16.82 22.20 -14.45
N LYS A 113 16.56 22.04 -15.76
CA LYS A 113 16.43 20.73 -16.42
C LYS A 113 17.80 20.09 -16.70
N THR A 114 18.60 19.98 -15.66
CA THR A 114 19.94 19.39 -15.64
C THR A 114 20.03 18.35 -14.54
N PHE A 115 21.07 17.51 -14.57
CA PHE A 115 21.33 16.54 -13.50
C PHE A 115 21.48 17.22 -12.12
N ALA A 116 22.10 18.39 -12.06
CA ALA A 116 22.21 19.16 -10.81
C ALA A 116 20.84 19.63 -10.29
N GLY A 117 19.94 20.07 -11.17
CA GLY A 117 18.58 20.42 -10.79
C GLY A 117 17.74 19.21 -10.36
N TRP A 118 17.98 18.04 -10.96
CA TRP A 118 17.37 16.79 -10.51
C TRP A 118 17.89 16.41 -9.11
N LEU A 119 19.21 16.51 -8.89
CA LEU A 119 19.83 16.27 -7.58
C LEU A 119 19.27 17.22 -6.51
N GLN A 120 19.08 18.50 -6.87
CA GLN A 120 18.42 19.47 -6.00
C GLN A 120 17.00 19.02 -5.63
N ALA A 121 16.19 18.58 -6.61
CA ALA A 121 14.83 18.11 -6.35
C ALA A 121 14.81 16.92 -5.37
N ILE A 122 15.71 15.94 -5.52
CA ILE A 122 15.79 14.74 -4.66
C ILE A 122 16.56 14.96 -3.35
N THR A 123 16.93 16.18 -2.98
CA THR A 123 17.65 16.46 -1.71
C THR A 123 17.02 17.62 -0.96
N PHE A 124 17.16 18.81 -1.51
CA PHE A 124 16.77 20.07 -0.87
C PHE A 124 15.39 20.56 -1.32
N GLY A 125 14.96 20.19 -2.53
CA GLY A 125 13.74 20.73 -3.12
C GLY A 125 13.87 22.21 -3.47
N ARG A 126 12.76 22.93 -3.33
CA ARG A 126 12.64 24.34 -3.72
C ARG A 126 13.01 25.25 -2.55
N PRO A 127 13.84 26.29 -2.76
CA PRO A 127 14.12 27.29 -1.73
C PRO A 127 12.83 27.91 -1.17
N GLY A 128 12.76 28.09 0.14
CA GLY A 128 11.57 28.61 0.84
C GLY A 128 10.56 27.55 1.29
N PHE A 129 10.81 26.27 0.98
CA PHE A 129 10.03 25.13 1.46
C PHE A 129 10.91 24.16 2.26
N PRO A 130 10.32 23.28 3.10
CA PRO A 130 11.07 22.23 3.78
C PRO A 130 11.79 21.31 2.80
N ALA A 131 12.92 20.75 3.23
CA ALA A 131 13.74 19.92 2.36
C ALA A 131 13.05 18.60 2.01
N THR A 132 13.23 18.10 0.78
CA THR A 132 12.49 16.91 0.33
C THR A 132 12.88 15.66 1.08
N TRP A 133 14.12 15.57 1.58
CA TRP A 133 14.57 14.46 2.42
C TRP A 133 13.80 14.34 3.75
N GLU A 134 13.26 15.44 4.29
CA GLU A 134 12.49 15.42 5.55
C GLU A 134 11.18 14.66 5.36
N PHE A 135 10.51 14.91 4.23
CA PHE A 135 9.33 14.17 3.83
C PHE A 135 9.67 12.70 3.56
N PHE A 136 10.81 12.44 2.92
CA PHE A 136 11.27 11.09 2.64
C PHE A 136 11.45 10.25 3.90
N ARG A 137 12.07 10.83 4.94
CA ARG A 137 12.23 10.18 6.25
C ARG A 137 10.89 9.69 6.80
N ASN A 138 9.86 10.54 6.74
CA ASN A 138 8.53 10.18 7.24
C ASN A 138 7.86 9.10 6.36
N THR A 139 8.02 9.18 5.04
CA THR A 139 7.55 8.15 4.12
C THR A 139 8.24 6.80 4.40
N LEU A 140 9.56 6.78 4.62
CA LEU A 140 10.33 5.58 4.96
C LEU A 140 9.81 4.92 6.24
N MET A 141 9.67 5.70 7.31
CA MET A 141 9.21 5.20 8.61
C MET A 141 7.80 4.64 8.51
N SER A 142 6.88 5.38 7.88
CA SER A 142 5.49 4.95 7.72
C SER A 142 5.34 3.75 6.78
N GLY A 143 6.08 3.71 5.66
CA GLY A 143 6.06 2.59 4.72
C GLY A 143 6.50 1.29 5.37
N GLY A 144 7.62 1.29 6.09
CA GLY A 144 8.07 0.12 6.84
C GLY A 144 7.10 -0.28 7.95
N LEU A 145 6.65 0.70 8.76
CA LEU A 145 5.76 0.45 9.90
C LEU A 145 4.42 -0.16 9.46
N PHE A 146 3.72 0.49 8.52
CA PHE A 146 2.39 0.03 8.12
C PHE A 146 2.44 -1.27 7.33
N THR A 147 3.47 -1.48 6.49
CA THR A 147 3.65 -2.79 5.85
C THR A 147 3.91 -3.88 6.89
N ALA A 148 4.74 -3.64 7.91
CA ALA A 148 4.96 -4.59 8.98
C ALA A 148 3.65 -4.93 9.72
N LEU A 149 2.85 -3.90 10.07
CA LEU A 149 1.55 -4.06 10.74
C LEU A 149 0.57 -4.86 9.89
N PHE A 150 0.39 -4.50 8.62
CA PHE A 150 -0.52 -5.22 7.72
C PHE A 150 -0.07 -6.66 7.51
N SER A 151 1.22 -6.89 7.29
CA SER A 151 1.75 -8.24 7.14
C SER A 151 1.63 -9.09 8.40
N ALA A 152 1.76 -8.49 9.59
CA ALA A 152 1.54 -9.16 10.85
C ALA A 152 0.07 -9.58 11.01
N VAL A 153 -0.88 -8.66 10.75
CA VAL A 153 -2.32 -8.96 10.80
C VAL A 153 -2.68 -10.09 9.84
N MET A 154 -2.25 -10.03 8.58
CA MET A 154 -2.55 -11.09 7.60
C MET A 154 -2.05 -12.46 8.05
N LYS A 155 -0.84 -12.54 8.63
CA LYS A 155 -0.27 -13.80 9.15
C LYS A 155 -0.98 -14.32 10.40
N LEU A 156 -1.52 -13.43 11.24
CA LEU A 156 -2.27 -13.80 12.44
C LEU A 156 -3.71 -14.21 12.12
N SER A 157 -4.26 -13.77 10.99
CA SER A 157 -5.59 -14.16 10.52
C SER A 157 -5.62 -15.55 9.87
N GLU A 158 -4.55 -15.97 9.18
CA GLU A 158 -4.43 -17.31 8.57
C GLU A 158 -4.79 -18.49 9.52
N PRO A 159 -4.33 -18.55 10.79
CA PRO A 159 -4.67 -19.64 11.72
C PRO A 159 -6.11 -19.62 12.27
N VAL A 160 -6.85 -18.52 12.09
CA VAL A 160 -8.26 -18.41 12.50
C VAL A 160 -9.17 -19.01 11.43
N GLU A 161 -8.90 -18.69 10.16
CA GLU A 161 -9.66 -19.18 9.02
C GLU A 161 -9.52 -20.70 8.86
N SER A 162 -8.31 -21.27 9.09
CA SER A 162 -8.12 -22.72 9.06
C SER A 162 -8.90 -23.49 10.14
N LYS A 163 -9.16 -22.85 11.29
CA LYS A 163 -9.93 -23.48 12.38
C LYS A 163 -11.43 -23.43 12.14
N GLU A 164 -11.93 -22.35 11.54
CA GLU A 164 -13.36 -22.21 11.22
C GLU A 164 -13.77 -23.16 10.09
N THR A 165 -12.95 -23.30 9.06
CA THR A 165 -13.20 -24.26 7.97
C THR A 165 -13.15 -25.72 8.45
N GLU A 166 -12.23 -26.06 9.35
CA GLU A 166 -12.19 -27.41 9.97
C GLU A 166 -13.41 -27.68 10.86
N SER A 167 -13.92 -26.67 11.58
CA SER A 167 -15.12 -26.85 12.41
C SER A 167 -16.39 -27.03 11.58
N GLU A 168 -16.55 -26.28 10.48
CA GLU A 168 -17.73 -26.39 9.60
C GLU A 168 -17.78 -27.74 8.85
N ASP A 169 -16.64 -28.24 8.35
CA ASP A 169 -16.58 -29.57 7.70
C ASP A 169 -16.85 -30.71 8.71
N SER A 170 -16.46 -30.53 9.98
CA SER A 170 -16.66 -31.55 11.03
C SER A 170 -18.10 -31.63 11.57
N GLU A 171 -18.91 -30.59 11.38
CA GLU A 171 -20.33 -30.57 11.78
C GLU A 171 -21.27 -31.14 10.70
N GLU A 172 -20.84 -31.22 9.44
CA GLU A 172 -21.61 -31.88 8.37
C GLU A 172 -21.42 -33.42 8.31
N GLU A 173 -20.36 -33.97 8.91
CA GLU A 173 -20.14 -35.42 9.04
C GLU A 173 -20.78 -36.02 10.32
N VAL A 174 -22.12 -36.12 10.37
CA VAL A 174 -22.80 -37.04 11.31
C VAL A 174 -23.17 -38.33 10.56
N PRO A 175 -22.50 -39.48 10.80
CA PRO A 175 -22.83 -40.72 10.11
C PRO A 175 -24.10 -41.33 10.70
N ASN A 176 -25.17 -41.43 9.89
CA ASN A 176 -26.34 -42.21 10.24
C ASN A 176 -25.99 -43.71 10.17
N GLY A 177 -25.52 -44.26 11.30
CA GLY A 177 -25.09 -45.65 11.44
C GLY A 177 -26.13 -46.56 12.08
N LYS A 178 -26.75 -47.40 11.23
CA LYS A 178 -27.01 -48.86 11.42
C LYS A 178 -28.08 -49.30 12.46
N PRO A 179 -28.69 -50.53 12.38
CA PRO A 179 -27.98 -51.78 12.13
C PRO A 179 -28.62 -52.86 11.23
N THR A 180 -27.69 -53.65 10.71
CA THR A 180 -27.78 -54.97 10.10
C THR A 180 -28.50 -55.97 11.00
N SER A 181 -29.39 -56.79 10.44
CA SER A 181 -29.81 -58.08 11.02
C SER A 181 -29.73 -59.17 9.96
N GLU A 182 -28.72 -60.03 10.07
CA GLU A 182 -28.69 -61.41 9.57
C GLU A 182 -28.85 -62.34 10.80
N PRO A 183 -29.03 -63.68 10.69
CA PRO A 183 -29.54 -64.52 9.59
C PRO A 183 -30.59 -65.57 10.09
N ALA A 184 -31.21 -66.38 9.23
CA ALA A 184 -31.44 -67.83 9.44
C ALA A 184 -32.34 -68.53 8.39
N LYS A 185 -31.79 -69.64 7.87
CA LYS A 185 -32.37 -70.82 7.19
C LYS A 185 -32.89 -70.71 5.76
#